data_AF-A0A3B1DRS1-F1
#
_entry.id   AF-A0A3B1DRS1-F1
#
_cell.length_a   1.000
_cell.length_b   1.000
_cell.length_c   1.000
_cell.angle_alpha   90.00
_cell.angle_beta   90.00
_cell.angle_gamma   90.00
#
_symmetry.space_group_name_H-M   'P 1'
#
loop_
_entity.id
_entity.type
_entity.pdbx_description
1 polymer ?
#
loop_
_entity_poly.entity_id
_entity_poly.type
_entity_poly.pdbx_seq_one_letter_code
_entity_poly.pdbx_strand_id
1 'polypeptide(L)'
;MWKKAIQTWLNDRTDYLTFLSKYRSRVLPDGPRWAYTTASTLFWMLMVEVVTGLLLMSAYSPSSTTAWGSVFYIEQLPGGAFIRALHYYASQALIILFACHMIRVLLHAAYRTPREIIWVSGMILGPLLIGLAITGNPLPGSHKSFAQIKVEGNIVGTTPIIGPTAQRILIGGDEVGNVAITHLNFLHVALLPLLIGLLTVLHLHQIYRHADFSGEEDVPSDAITYWPHQSIRNLSVFGFCFGIVVFLSLWYGAPMETPLNPDIHDIPRPEWYFLFLFELRGYFTGSYEYIATIIIPTLSLLLLLFLPAIDWVCSKKVSKILHYTIVFGGLIAFTWLTLASMIRDHNDEAFQASKRHMKSLAERAVVLAKRGIPPEGASAMLSNDPKTHGPVLFQKHCASCHSHTNKEGKGIAASPPSAPNLYNFATRNWIAGFLDPEKVKSTHYFGNTSFKEGSMSDGQVEGLSEKQISQVAMALSAEAKLKSQKSIDLADKENIAAGIKLIKNDERCISCHKFYAAGELGEAPELTNYGSREWLIQFIRNPAHARNYGYEEDGAPNDRMPVFADHPGDSRKNLLDQKSIELITDWLRGEWYEPENEENKE
;
A
#
# COMPACT_ATOMS: atom_id res chain seq x y z
N MET A 1 55.94 23.40 -0.97
CA MET A 1 55.85 24.63 -0.16
C MET A 1 54.42 25.12 0.03
N TRP A 2 53.63 25.26 -1.03
CA TRP A 2 52.23 25.74 -0.97
C TRP A 2 51.29 24.95 -0.03
N LYS A 3 51.35 23.63 -0.02
CA LYS A 3 50.52 22.80 0.89
C LYS A 3 50.76 23.11 2.37
N LYS A 4 52.03 23.29 2.78
CA LYS A 4 52.37 23.64 4.16
C LYS A 4 51.96 25.09 4.49
N ALA A 5 52.17 26.02 3.56
CA ALA A 5 51.74 27.40 3.73
C ALA A 5 50.22 27.54 3.91
N ILE A 6 49.42 26.80 3.13
CA ILE A 6 47.96 26.74 3.26
C ILE A 6 47.54 26.11 4.59
N GLN A 7 48.21 25.02 5.00
CA GLN A 7 47.94 24.38 6.30
C GLN A 7 48.22 25.31 7.48
N THR A 8 49.36 26.01 7.47
CA THR A 8 49.70 26.99 8.51
C THR A 8 48.71 28.15 8.52
N TRP A 9 48.44 28.77 7.36
CA TRP A 9 47.49 29.88 7.24
C TRP A 9 46.09 29.52 7.76
N LEU A 10 45.62 28.30 7.47
CA LEU A 10 44.32 27.81 7.92
C LEU A 10 44.34 27.50 9.42
N ASN A 11 45.42 26.89 9.91
CA ASN A 11 45.57 26.61 11.34
C ASN A 11 45.61 27.88 12.18
N ASP A 12 46.32 28.91 11.75
CA ASP A 12 46.42 30.18 12.49
C ASP A 12 45.06 30.88 12.66
N ARG A 13 44.06 30.56 11.81
CA ARG A 13 42.71 31.15 11.84
C ARG A 13 41.66 30.28 12.50
N THR A 14 41.82 28.96 12.42
CA THR A 14 40.78 27.99 12.83
C THR A 14 41.23 27.08 13.97
N ASP A 15 42.54 27.05 14.26
CA ASP A 15 43.19 26.15 15.20
C ASP A 15 42.82 24.66 15.00
N TYR A 16 42.48 24.28 13.76
CA TYR A 16 41.96 22.95 13.45
C TYR A 16 43.00 21.85 13.69
N LEU A 17 44.31 22.14 13.63
CA LEU A 17 45.36 21.16 13.93
C LEU A 17 45.41 20.82 15.41
N THR A 18 45.10 21.77 16.31
CA THR A 18 45.01 21.53 17.75
C THR A 18 43.79 20.67 18.09
N PHE A 19 42.67 20.90 17.39
CA PHE A 19 41.52 20.01 17.49
C PHE A 19 41.81 18.59 16.97
N LEU A 20 42.46 18.48 15.80
CA LEU A 20 42.87 17.20 15.22
C LEU A 20 43.91 16.47 16.07
N SER A 21 44.85 17.18 16.69
CA SER A 21 45.87 16.59 17.55
C SER A 21 45.22 15.99 18.79
N LYS A 22 44.32 16.71 19.47
CA LYS A 22 43.51 16.19 20.58
C LYS A 22 42.71 14.95 20.20
N TYR A 23 42.07 14.95 19.04
CA TYR A 23 41.33 13.78 18.57
C TYR A 23 42.24 12.57 18.31
N ARG A 24 43.42 12.78 17.72
CA ARG A 24 44.39 11.72 17.42
C ARG A 24 45.12 11.20 18.66
N SER A 25 45.40 12.07 19.62
CA SER A 25 46.09 11.75 20.86
C SER A 25 45.16 11.14 21.92
N ARG A 26 43.85 11.08 21.66
CA ARG A 26 42.89 10.40 22.53
C ARG A 26 43.29 8.94 22.71
N VAL A 27 43.42 8.51 23.96
CA VAL A 27 43.75 7.14 24.33
C VAL A 27 42.50 6.36 24.77
N LEU A 28 42.49 5.07 24.49
CA LEU A 28 41.48 4.13 24.97
C LEU A 28 42.12 3.28 26.08
N PRO A 29 41.74 3.46 27.36
CA PRO A 29 42.34 2.72 28.49
C PRO A 29 42.19 1.21 28.37
N ASP A 30 41.08 0.78 27.77
CA ASP A 30 40.68 -0.62 27.57
C ASP A 30 41.11 -1.20 26.20
N GLY A 31 41.85 -0.42 25.43
CA GLY A 31 42.18 -0.69 24.02
C GLY A 31 40.96 -0.59 23.07
N PRO A 32 41.19 -0.74 21.76
CA PRO A 32 40.10 -0.75 20.78
C PRO A 32 39.24 -2.02 20.95
N ARG A 33 37.92 -1.91 20.77
CA ARG A 33 36.96 -3.05 20.88
C ARG A 33 35.88 -2.98 19.81
N TRP A 34 35.45 -4.15 19.30
CA TRP A 34 34.38 -4.26 18.31
C TRP A 34 33.02 -3.79 18.86
N ALA A 35 32.74 -4.04 20.13
CA ALA A 35 31.53 -3.56 20.80
C ALA A 35 31.42 -2.02 20.80
N TYR A 36 32.53 -1.29 20.66
CA TYR A 36 32.54 0.18 20.65
C TYR A 36 32.09 0.79 19.32
N THR A 37 31.95 -0.03 18.28
CA THR A 37 31.55 0.41 16.94
C THR A 37 30.05 0.75 16.84
N THR A 38 29.19 0.15 17.68
CA THR A 38 27.72 0.28 17.56
C THR A 38 27.23 1.73 17.58
N ALA A 39 27.79 2.57 18.46
CA ALA A 39 27.44 3.98 18.56
C ALA A 39 27.85 4.77 17.31
N SER A 40 29.07 4.51 16.81
CA SER A 40 29.59 5.20 15.63
C SER A 40 28.81 4.80 14.38
N THR A 41 28.48 3.51 14.23
CA THR A 41 27.69 3.01 13.10
C THR A 41 26.27 3.58 13.13
N LEU A 42 25.64 3.66 14.32
CA LEU A 42 24.33 4.30 14.49
C LEU A 42 24.36 5.78 14.07
N PHE A 43 25.37 6.53 14.51
CA PHE A 43 25.54 7.94 14.13
C PHE A 43 25.70 8.12 12.61
N TRP A 44 26.57 7.33 11.96
CA TRP A 44 26.76 7.46 10.52
C TRP A 44 25.53 7.02 9.72
N MET A 45 24.79 6.01 10.18
CA MET A 45 23.52 5.62 9.55
C MET A 45 22.47 6.72 9.71
N LEU A 46 22.46 7.44 10.84
CA LEU A 46 21.60 8.62 11.03
C LEU A 46 21.98 9.75 10.05
N MET A 47 23.27 9.93 9.76
CA MET A 47 23.70 10.89 8.73
C MET A 47 23.24 10.47 7.32
N VAL A 48 23.23 9.17 7.02
CA VAL A 48 22.65 8.66 5.77
C VAL A 48 21.18 9.06 5.67
N GLU A 49 20.37 8.85 6.73
CA GLU A 49 18.96 9.28 6.76
C GLU A 49 18.77 10.77 6.53
N VAL A 50 19.58 11.61 7.18
CA VAL A 50 19.48 13.06 7.02
C VAL A 50 19.75 13.46 5.57
N VAL A 51 20.80 12.91 4.96
CA VAL A 51 21.15 13.22 3.57
C VAL A 51 20.08 12.71 2.61
N THR A 52 19.65 11.45 2.73
CA THR A 52 18.63 10.89 1.84
C THR A 52 17.28 11.56 2.03
N GLY A 53 16.89 11.88 3.27
CA GLY A 53 15.66 12.59 3.60
C GLY A 53 15.61 14.00 3.00
N LEU A 54 16.72 14.76 3.06
CA LEU A 54 16.81 16.07 2.42
C LEU A 54 16.68 15.98 0.89
N LEU A 55 17.25 14.95 0.27
CA LEU A 55 17.11 14.70 -1.17
C LEU A 55 15.66 14.35 -1.54
N LEU A 56 15.01 13.46 -0.78
CA LEU A 56 13.61 13.08 -1.00
C LEU A 56 12.64 14.26 -0.80
N MET A 57 12.90 15.11 0.20
CA MET A 57 12.10 16.30 0.47
C MET A 57 12.00 17.24 -0.74
N SER A 58 13.01 17.28 -1.60
CA SER A 58 13.02 18.15 -2.78
C SER A 58 11.95 17.81 -3.83
N ALA A 59 11.42 16.58 -3.81
CA ALA A 59 10.44 16.08 -4.78
C ALA A 59 9.14 15.57 -4.12
N TYR A 60 9.07 15.53 -2.79
CA TYR A 60 7.92 15.03 -2.04
C TYR A 60 6.85 16.13 -1.84
N SER A 61 5.57 15.76 -1.96
CA SER A 61 4.42 16.67 -1.76
C SER A 61 3.48 16.17 -0.65
N PRO A 62 3.46 16.82 0.53
CA PRO A 62 2.76 16.31 1.73
C PRO A 62 1.25 16.59 1.72
N SER A 63 0.51 15.81 0.94
CA SER A 63 -0.96 15.85 0.90
C SER A 63 -1.55 14.46 0.68
N SER A 64 -2.76 14.19 1.20
CA SER A 64 -3.49 12.95 0.95
C SER A 64 -3.70 12.64 -0.53
N THR A 65 -3.74 13.68 -1.38
CA THR A 65 -3.95 13.57 -2.82
C THR A 65 -2.65 13.35 -3.59
N THR A 66 -1.57 14.04 -3.19
CA THR A 66 -0.31 14.06 -3.96
C THR A 66 0.81 13.21 -3.37
N ALA A 67 0.75 12.79 -2.11
CA ALA A 67 1.85 12.10 -1.42
C ALA A 67 2.28 10.84 -2.17
N TRP A 68 1.34 9.91 -2.41
CA TRP A 68 1.61 8.68 -3.17
C TRP A 68 2.17 8.98 -4.56
N GLY A 69 1.58 9.95 -5.26
CA GLY A 69 2.03 10.33 -6.60
C GLY A 69 3.42 10.94 -6.64
N SER A 70 3.77 11.75 -5.64
CA SER A 70 5.12 12.31 -5.49
C SER A 70 6.16 11.22 -5.18
N VAL A 71 5.80 10.19 -4.40
CA VAL A 71 6.67 9.03 -4.17
C VAL A 71 6.85 8.21 -5.45
N PHE A 72 5.77 7.99 -6.21
CA PHE A 72 5.87 7.38 -7.53
C PHE A 72 6.77 8.20 -8.48
N TYR A 73 6.66 9.54 -8.46
CA TYR A 73 7.54 10.40 -9.24
C TYR A 73 9.01 10.26 -8.84
N ILE A 74 9.31 10.21 -7.52
CA ILE A 74 10.67 9.96 -7.01
C ILE A 74 11.22 8.63 -7.55
N GLU A 75 10.41 7.58 -7.62
CA GLU A 75 10.82 6.30 -8.20
C GLU A 75 11.22 6.40 -9.68
N GLN A 76 10.63 7.35 -10.44
CA GLN A 76 10.97 7.55 -11.85
C GLN A 76 12.18 8.48 -12.06
N LEU A 77 12.64 9.19 -11.03
CA LEU A 77 13.80 10.08 -11.16
C LEU A 77 15.10 9.28 -11.30
N PRO A 78 16.09 9.77 -12.07
CA PRO A 78 17.42 9.16 -12.13
C PRO A 78 18.03 9.02 -10.72
N GLY A 79 18.20 7.78 -10.26
CA GLY A 79 18.69 7.48 -8.90
C GLY A 79 17.69 7.71 -7.76
N GLY A 80 16.49 8.20 -8.03
CA GLY A 80 15.47 8.49 -7.02
C GLY A 80 14.93 7.22 -6.35
N ALA A 81 14.65 6.16 -7.12
CA ALA A 81 14.30 4.84 -6.57
C ALA A 81 15.36 4.29 -5.61
N PHE A 82 16.64 4.42 -5.99
CA PHE A 82 17.76 4.01 -5.12
C PHE A 82 17.84 4.84 -3.85
N ILE A 83 17.71 6.17 -3.92
CA ILE A 83 17.73 7.05 -2.75
C ILE A 83 16.56 6.74 -1.81
N ARG A 84 15.36 6.49 -2.35
CA ARG A 84 14.19 6.10 -1.55
C ARG A 84 14.41 4.75 -0.87
N ALA A 85 14.92 3.77 -1.62
CA ALA A 85 15.25 2.46 -1.06
C ALA A 85 16.35 2.56 0.02
N LEU A 86 17.34 3.41 -0.19
CA LEU A 86 18.42 3.67 0.77
C LEU A 86 17.87 4.28 2.06
N HIS A 87 16.99 5.28 1.98
CA HIS A 87 16.28 5.86 3.14
C HIS A 87 15.41 4.81 3.85
N TYR A 88 14.66 4.01 3.09
CA TYR A 88 13.82 2.95 3.67
C TYR A 88 14.65 1.90 4.43
N TYR A 89 15.68 1.32 3.82
CA TYR A 89 16.48 0.26 4.46
C TYR A 89 17.43 0.78 5.53
N ALA A 90 17.95 2.01 5.41
CA ALA A 90 18.73 2.64 6.47
C ALA A 90 17.89 2.83 7.73
N SER A 91 16.58 3.09 7.60
CA SER A 91 15.70 3.31 8.75
C SER A 91 15.49 2.01 9.52
N GLN A 92 15.36 0.90 8.80
CA GLN A 92 15.31 -0.45 9.38
C GLN A 92 16.63 -0.78 10.09
N ALA A 93 17.77 -0.45 9.47
CA ALA A 93 19.09 -0.67 10.07
C ALA A 93 19.29 0.17 11.33
N LEU A 94 18.79 1.41 11.37
CA LEU A 94 18.85 2.28 12.55
C LEU A 94 18.14 1.66 13.76
N ILE A 95 16.96 1.07 13.58
CA ILE A 95 16.23 0.40 14.66
C ILE A 95 17.03 -0.77 15.22
N ILE A 96 17.60 -1.61 14.34
CA ILE A 96 18.43 -2.75 14.74
C ILE A 96 19.71 -2.28 15.46
N LEU A 97 20.41 -1.30 14.89
CA LEU A 97 21.65 -0.75 15.46
C LEU A 97 21.39 -0.08 16.82
N PHE A 98 20.25 0.60 16.97
CA PHE A 98 19.83 1.19 18.23
C PHE A 98 19.60 0.10 19.28
N ALA A 99 18.88 -0.97 18.95
CA ALA A 99 18.68 -2.10 19.85
C ALA A 99 20.01 -2.75 20.25
N CYS A 100 20.92 -2.99 19.30
CA CYS A 100 22.26 -3.51 19.59
C CYS A 100 23.08 -2.56 20.48
N HIS A 101 22.99 -1.25 20.24
CA HIS A 101 23.66 -0.25 21.07
C HIS A 101 23.12 -0.25 22.50
N MET A 102 21.80 -0.28 22.66
CA MET A 102 21.11 -0.34 23.95
C MET A 102 21.46 -1.60 24.74
N ILE A 103 21.40 -2.78 24.12
CA ILE A 103 21.79 -4.05 24.74
C ILE A 103 23.22 -3.99 25.26
N ARG A 104 24.15 -3.48 24.45
CA ARG A 104 25.55 -3.33 24.86
C ARG A 104 25.68 -2.38 26.06
N VAL A 105 25.02 -1.22 26.05
CA VAL A 105 25.08 -0.26 27.16
C VAL A 105 24.57 -0.89 28.47
N LEU A 106 23.49 -1.67 28.39
CA LEU A 106 22.91 -2.38 29.54
C LEU A 106 23.83 -3.49 30.07
N LEU A 107 24.35 -4.35 29.19
CA LEU A 107 25.21 -5.47 29.59
C LEU A 107 26.54 -5.01 30.20
N HIS A 108 27.10 -3.91 29.70
CA HIS A 108 28.35 -3.33 30.24
C HIS A 108 28.12 -2.33 31.37
N ALA A 109 26.85 -2.07 31.77
CA ALA A 109 26.48 -1.04 32.73
C ALA A 109 27.18 0.31 32.46
N ALA A 110 27.25 0.70 31.18
CA ALA A 110 28.05 1.83 30.73
C ALA A 110 27.48 3.20 31.16
N TYR A 111 26.30 3.21 31.77
CA TYR A 111 25.61 4.36 32.35
C TYR A 111 26.02 4.69 33.79
N ARG A 112 26.78 3.81 34.47
CA ARG A 112 27.27 4.07 35.83
C ARG A 112 28.16 5.31 35.88
N THR A 113 28.29 5.89 37.08
CA THR A 113 29.10 7.07 37.37
C THR A 113 30.47 7.03 36.69
N PRO A 114 30.91 8.11 36.00
CA PRO A 114 30.30 9.45 35.87
C PRO A 114 29.43 9.64 34.60
N ARG A 115 28.83 8.58 34.03
CA ARG A 115 28.18 8.60 32.70
C ARG A 115 26.66 8.72 32.72
N GLU A 116 26.07 9.15 33.83
CA GLU A 116 24.61 9.23 34.01
C GLU A 116 23.95 10.21 33.03
N ILE A 117 24.60 11.34 32.74
CA ILE A 117 24.06 12.31 31.77
C ILE A 117 24.08 11.76 30.33
N ILE A 118 25.07 10.92 29.99
CA ILE A 118 25.11 10.19 28.72
C ILE A 118 23.92 9.23 28.65
N TRP A 119 23.59 8.56 29.76
CA TRP A 119 22.42 7.68 29.84
C TRP A 119 21.10 8.42 29.67
N VAL A 120 20.89 9.51 30.42
CA VAL A 120 19.65 10.31 30.34
C VAL A 120 19.46 10.86 28.92
N SER A 121 20.51 11.40 28.30
CA SER A 121 20.43 11.87 26.91
C SER A 121 20.13 10.72 25.93
N GLY A 122 20.69 9.53 26.14
CA GLY A 122 20.32 8.33 25.37
C GLY A 122 18.86 7.90 25.57
N MET A 123 18.33 8.01 26.79
CA MET A 123 16.93 7.68 27.12
C MET A 123 15.92 8.65 26.52
N ILE A 124 16.35 9.87 26.20
CA ILE A 124 15.53 10.84 25.45
C ILE A 124 15.68 10.60 23.94
N LEU A 125 16.89 10.32 23.46
CA LEU A 125 17.15 10.04 22.03
C LEU A 125 16.42 8.79 21.52
N GLY A 126 16.32 7.73 22.33
CA GLY A 126 15.65 6.48 21.94
C GLY A 126 14.19 6.67 21.50
N PRO A 127 13.31 7.23 22.34
CA PRO A 127 11.93 7.55 21.97
C PRO A 127 11.82 8.50 20.78
N LEU A 128 12.72 9.49 20.64
CA LEU A 128 12.73 10.38 19.48
C LEU A 128 13.06 9.64 18.17
N LEU A 129 13.98 8.68 18.21
CA LEU A 129 14.30 7.82 17.06
C LEU A 129 13.11 6.95 16.66
N ILE A 130 12.37 6.40 17.63
CA ILE A 130 11.11 5.69 17.36
C ILE A 130 10.05 6.65 16.80
N GLY A 131 10.00 7.89 17.31
CA GLY A 131 9.14 8.95 16.80
C GLY A 131 9.41 9.30 15.33
N LEU A 132 10.66 9.27 14.87
CA LEU A 132 10.99 9.42 13.45
C LEU A 132 10.39 8.29 12.61
N ALA A 133 10.45 7.05 13.08
CA ALA A 133 9.86 5.92 12.38
C ALA A 133 8.33 6.04 12.29
N ILE A 134 7.68 6.37 13.41
CA ILE A 134 6.21 6.60 13.51
C ILE A 134 5.75 7.72 12.57
N THR A 135 6.50 8.82 12.52
CA THR A 135 6.13 9.98 11.68
C THR A 135 6.51 9.83 10.20
N GLY A 136 7.53 9.01 9.88
CA GLY A 136 8.03 8.79 8.53
C GLY A 136 7.30 7.71 7.74
N ASN A 137 6.96 6.58 8.38
CA ASN A 137 6.28 5.46 7.71
C ASN A 137 4.97 5.84 6.99
N PRO A 138 4.16 6.79 7.51
CA PRO A 138 2.93 7.18 6.83
C PRO A 138 3.11 8.15 5.66
N LEU A 139 4.29 8.77 5.50
CA LEU A 139 4.52 9.79 4.46
C LEU A 139 4.31 9.30 3.01
N PRO A 140 4.51 8.02 2.64
CA PRO A 140 4.14 7.54 1.31
C PRO A 140 2.65 7.70 0.95
N GLY A 141 1.77 7.98 1.91
CA GLY A 141 0.36 8.30 1.62
C GLY A 141 -0.43 7.12 1.03
N SER A 142 -0.05 5.90 1.40
CA SER A 142 -0.72 4.67 0.99
C SER A 142 -1.94 4.36 1.86
N HIS A 143 -2.75 3.38 1.47
CA HIS A 143 -3.84 2.87 2.30
C HIS A 143 -3.33 2.41 3.69
N LYS A 144 -2.22 1.65 3.70
CA LYS A 144 -1.53 1.23 4.94
C LYS A 144 -1.08 2.43 5.79
N SER A 145 -0.60 3.50 5.16
CA SER A 145 -0.19 4.73 5.84
C SER A 145 -1.34 5.37 6.62
N PHE A 146 -2.52 5.51 6.02
CA PHE A 146 -3.68 6.10 6.70
C PHE A 146 -4.21 5.19 7.82
N ALA A 147 -4.16 3.88 7.63
CA ALA A 147 -4.47 2.93 8.70
C ALA A 147 -3.50 3.06 9.89
N GLN A 148 -2.19 3.23 9.63
CA GLN A 148 -1.18 3.48 10.67
C GLN A 148 -1.49 4.77 11.44
N ILE A 149 -1.74 5.89 10.77
CA ILE A 149 -2.07 7.17 11.42
C ILE A 149 -3.30 7.03 12.31
N LYS A 150 -4.33 6.31 11.86
CA LYS A 150 -5.54 6.08 12.66
C LYS A 150 -5.23 5.28 13.92
N VAL A 151 -4.46 4.20 13.82
CA VAL A 151 -4.08 3.36 14.96
C VAL A 151 -3.22 4.14 15.95
N GLU A 152 -2.19 4.83 15.49
CA GLU A 152 -1.27 5.60 16.32
C GLU A 152 -1.96 6.80 16.97
N GLY A 153 -2.80 7.52 16.21
CA GLY A 153 -3.62 8.60 16.72
C GLY A 153 -4.59 8.15 17.80
N ASN A 154 -5.20 6.97 17.66
CA ASN A 154 -6.06 6.39 18.70
C ASN A 154 -5.26 6.07 19.97
N ILE A 155 -4.03 5.57 19.85
CA ILE A 155 -3.15 5.35 21.02
C ILE A 155 -2.90 6.68 21.74
N VAL A 156 -2.58 7.76 21.01
CA VAL A 156 -2.44 9.10 21.61
C VAL A 156 -3.75 9.54 22.29
N GLY A 157 -4.88 9.28 21.65
CA GLY A 157 -6.23 9.54 22.17
C GLY A 157 -6.52 8.87 23.52
N THR A 158 -5.95 7.69 23.77
CA THR A 158 -6.10 6.99 25.06
C THR A 158 -5.27 7.58 26.21
N THR A 159 -4.43 8.59 25.95
CA THR A 159 -3.62 9.24 27.00
C THR A 159 -4.52 9.93 28.03
N PRO A 160 -4.34 9.67 29.34
CA PRO A 160 -5.13 10.36 30.37
C PRO A 160 -5.00 11.89 30.29
N ILE A 161 -6.08 12.59 30.66
CA ILE A 161 -6.16 14.05 30.79
C ILE A 161 -6.16 14.81 29.45
N ILE A 162 -5.16 14.59 28.58
CA ILE A 162 -4.95 15.38 27.35
C ILE A 162 -5.16 14.60 26.05
N GLY A 163 -5.39 13.28 26.11
CA GLY A 163 -5.39 12.38 24.95
C GLY A 163 -6.25 12.83 23.77
N PRO A 164 -7.57 13.05 23.95
CA PRO A 164 -8.44 13.47 22.84
C PRO A 164 -8.01 14.79 22.20
N THR A 165 -7.52 15.74 23.01
CA THR A 165 -7.05 17.04 22.50
C THR A 165 -5.73 16.87 21.73
N ALA A 166 -4.80 16.08 22.27
CA ALA A 166 -3.52 15.79 21.62
C ALA A 166 -3.71 15.03 20.30
N GLN A 167 -4.61 14.04 20.28
CA GLN A 167 -4.99 13.30 19.06
C GLN A 167 -5.54 14.26 18.00
N ARG A 168 -6.48 15.13 18.37
CA ARG A 168 -7.11 16.08 17.44
C ARG A 168 -6.10 17.08 16.87
N ILE A 169 -5.15 17.55 17.69
CA ILE A 169 -4.06 18.43 17.22
C ILE A 169 -3.16 17.68 16.24
N LEU A 170 -2.77 16.44 16.55
CA LEU A 170 -1.87 15.65 15.72
C LEU A 170 -2.52 15.30 14.36
N ILE A 171 -3.74 14.78 14.38
CA ILE A 171 -4.49 14.38 13.19
C ILE A 171 -5.01 15.61 12.42
N GLY A 172 -5.22 16.73 13.10
CA GLY A 172 -5.72 17.97 12.49
C GLY A 172 -7.22 17.98 12.24
N GLY A 173 -7.99 17.15 12.96
CA GLY A 173 -9.43 17.00 12.80
C GLY A 173 -9.98 15.82 13.60
N ASP A 174 -11.28 15.54 13.40
CA ASP A 174 -11.96 14.42 14.05
C ASP A 174 -11.71 13.09 13.30
N GLU A 175 -11.29 13.17 12.04
CA GLU A 175 -10.88 12.04 11.20
C GLU A 175 -9.52 12.29 10.53
N VAL A 176 -8.86 11.20 10.13
CA VAL A 176 -7.57 11.28 9.42
C VAL A 176 -7.77 11.84 8.03
N GLY A 177 -7.33 13.09 7.84
CA GLY A 177 -7.42 13.79 6.56
C GLY A 177 -6.07 14.33 6.08
N ASN A 178 -6.14 15.27 5.13
CA ASN A 178 -4.97 15.88 4.51
C ASN A 178 -4.01 16.54 5.52
N VAL A 179 -4.56 17.20 6.54
CA VAL A 179 -3.79 17.93 7.56
C VAL A 179 -2.86 16.99 8.35
N ALA A 180 -3.29 15.75 8.60
CA ALA A 180 -2.47 14.76 9.31
C ALA A 180 -1.13 14.52 8.59
N ILE A 181 -1.15 14.34 7.27
CA ILE A 181 0.07 14.16 6.46
C ILE A 181 0.98 15.40 6.54
N THR A 182 0.39 16.59 6.48
CA THR A 182 1.16 17.85 6.60
C THR A 182 1.84 17.97 7.97
N HIS A 183 1.14 17.66 9.07
CA HIS A 183 1.71 17.66 10.41
C HIS A 183 2.82 16.62 10.57
N LEU A 184 2.59 15.38 10.12
CA LEU A 184 3.59 14.32 10.20
C LEU A 184 4.83 14.65 9.37
N ASN A 185 4.67 15.25 8.19
CA ASN A 185 5.79 15.72 7.39
C ASN A 185 6.62 16.79 8.13
N PHE A 186 5.96 17.77 8.75
CA PHE A 186 6.65 18.77 9.58
C PHE A 186 7.41 18.13 10.75
N LEU A 187 6.77 17.20 11.47
CA LEU A 187 7.39 16.51 12.60
C LEU A 187 8.60 15.68 12.14
N HIS A 188 8.45 14.91 11.06
CA HIS A 188 9.47 13.98 10.57
C HIS A 188 10.66 14.68 9.94
N VAL A 189 10.42 15.72 9.14
CA VAL A 189 11.47 16.34 8.33
C VAL A 189 12.14 17.53 9.03
N ALA A 190 11.42 18.24 9.90
CA ALA A 190 11.92 19.45 10.56
C ALA A 190 12.10 19.27 12.08
N LEU A 191 11.03 19.07 12.83
CA LEU A 191 11.07 19.18 14.29
C LEU A 191 11.90 18.06 14.94
N LEU A 192 11.60 16.80 14.63
CA LEU A 192 12.27 15.66 15.25
C LEU A 192 13.76 15.57 14.86
N PRO A 193 14.16 15.74 13.59
CA PRO A 193 15.58 15.77 13.23
C PRO A 193 16.35 16.90 13.91
N LEU A 194 15.74 18.09 14.08
CA LEU A 194 16.36 19.20 14.80
C LEU A 194 16.61 18.84 16.27
N LEU A 195 15.60 18.31 16.96
CA LEU A 195 15.72 17.91 18.37
C LEU A 195 16.75 16.79 18.54
N ILE A 196 16.73 15.79 17.67
CA ILE A 196 17.70 14.68 17.67
C ILE A 196 19.11 15.21 17.38
N GLY A 197 19.27 16.13 16.44
CA GLY A 197 20.55 16.75 16.12
C GLY A 197 21.15 17.48 17.33
N LEU A 198 20.36 18.34 17.99
CA LEU A 198 20.78 19.06 19.18
C LEU A 198 21.15 18.10 20.33
N LEU A 199 20.30 17.11 20.60
CA LEU A 199 20.56 16.11 21.65
C LEU A 199 21.74 15.20 21.32
N THR A 200 21.97 14.88 20.05
CA THR A 200 23.12 14.08 19.60
C THR A 200 24.42 14.85 19.80
N VAL A 201 24.46 16.15 19.49
CA VAL A 201 25.61 17.01 19.80
C VAL A 201 25.88 17.02 21.29
N LEU A 202 24.86 17.18 22.13
CA LEU A 202 24.99 17.12 23.60
C LEU A 202 25.49 15.74 24.06
N HIS A 203 24.88 14.66 23.57
CA HIS A 203 25.24 13.28 23.93
C HIS A 203 26.69 12.96 23.57
N LEU A 204 27.12 13.29 22.35
CA LEU A 204 28.49 13.12 21.90
C LEU A 204 29.46 13.99 22.71
N HIS A 205 29.10 15.25 22.98
CA HIS A 205 29.92 16.14 23.82
C HIS A 205 30.19 15.54 25.19
N GLN A 206 29.18 14.97 25.85
CA GLN A 206 29.35 14.29 27.14
C GLN A 206 30.22 13.04 27.03
N ILE A 207 30.06 12.25 25.94
CA ILE A 207 30.95 11.11 25.68
C ILE A 207 32.41 11.56 25.54
N TYR A 208 32.68 12.63 24.79
CA TYR A 208 34.03 13.15 24.63
C TYR A 208 34.61 13.66 25.94
N ARG A 209 33.81 14.39 26.74
CA ARG A 209 34.22 14.90 28.06
C ARG A 209 34.64 13.78 29.01
N HIS A 210 33.93 12.66 29.02
CA HIS A 210 34.19 11.53 29.94
C HIS A 210 35.10 10.44 29.36
N ALA A 211 35.65 10.65 28.17
CA ALA A 211 36.54 9.69 27.50
C ALA A 211 37.88 10.31 27.10
N ASP A 212 38.18 11.51 27.60
CA ASP A 212 39.48 12.16 27.50
C ASP A 212 40.29 11.85 28.77
N PHE A 213 41.26 10.95 28.63
CA PHE A 213 42.24 10.61 29.67
C PHE A 213 43.61 11.24 29.37
N SER A 214 43.68 12.15 28.38
CA SER A 214 44.96 12.75 27.98
C SER A 214 45.46 13.71 29.06
N GLY A 215 46.49 13.29 29.80
CA GLY A 215 47.12 14.07 30.87
C GLY A 215 46.90 13.55 32.30
N GLU A 216 46.26 12.40 32.49
CA GLU A 216 46.25 11.73 33.80
C GLU A 216 47.60 11.02 34.05
N GLU A 217 48.13 11.10 35.27
CA GLU A 217 49.44 10.51 35.64
C GLU A 217 49.44 8.97 35.63
N ASP A 218 48.27 8.34 35.60
CA ASP A 218 48.07 6.90 35.81
C ASP A 218 47.38 6.24 34.60
N VAL A 219 47.88 6.51 33.38
CA VAL A 219 47.40 5.85 32.16
C VAL A 219 47.82 4.37 32.18
N PRO A 220 46.88 3.42 32.05
CA PRO A 220 47.21 1.98 32.05
C PRO A 220 48.26 1.62 30.98
N SER A 221 49.14 0.65 31.29
CA SER A 221 50.20 0.19 30.38
C SER A 221 49.71 -0.24 29.00
N ASP A 222 48.44 -0.64 28.91
CA ASP A 222 47.81 -1.20 27.72
C ASP A 222 46.99 -0.15 26.92
N ALA A 223 47.09 1.13 27.29
CA ALA A 223 46.36 2.20 26.62
C ALA A 223 46.88 2.42 25.19
N ILE A 224 45.98 2.27 24.21
CA ILE A 224 46.29 2.45 22.78
C ILE A 224 45.58 3.70 22.26
N THR A 225 46.20 4.41 21.33
CA THR A 225 45.60 5.57 20.66
C THR A 225 44.33 5.19 19.90
N TYR A 226 43.31 6.04 19.98
CA TYR A 226 42.03 5.85 19.29
C TYR A 226 42.22 5.82 17.76
N TRP A 227 43.02 6.75 17.24
CA TRP A 227 43.40 6.80 15.83
C TRP A 227 44.73 6.07 15.62
N PRO A 228 44.85 5.16 14.63
CA PRO A 228 43.84 4.77 13.64
C PRO A 228 42.97 3.58 14.08
N HIS A 229 43.34 2.88 15.16
CA HIS A 229 42.86 1.52 15.45
C HIS A 229 41.33 1.43 15.61
N GLN A 230 40.72 2.25 16.46
CA GLN A 230 39.27 2.22 16.67
C GLN A 230 38.52 2.83 15.48
N SER A 231 39.11 3.83 14.82
CA SER A 231 38.52 4.49 13.64
C SER A 231 38.35 3.50 12.47
N ILE A 232 39.36 2.67 12.22
CA ILE A 232 39.29 1.62 11.19
C ILE A 232 38.16 0.64 11.52
N ARG A 233 38.07 0.15 12.77
CA ARG A 233 37.00 -0.77 13.17
C ARG A 233 35.60 -0.16 13.02
N ASN A 234 35.44 1.10 13.38
CA ASN A 234 34.18 1.83 13.18
C ASN A 234 33.82 1.91 11.70
N LEU A 235 34.78 2.28 10.85
CA LEU A 235 34.58 2.36 9.40
C LEU A 235 34.29 0.99 8.79
N SER A 236 34.94 -0.08 9.24
CA SER A 236 34.68 -1.44 8.77
C SER A 236 33.26 -1.90 9.08
N VAL A 237 32.78 -1.70 10.33
CA VAL A 237 31.42 -2.10 10.71
C VAL A 237 30.38 -1.22 10.01
N PHE A 238 30.58 0.09 9.96
CA PHE A 238 29.70 0.98 9.19
C PHE A 238 29.66 0.59 7.72
N GLY A 239 30.81 0.40 7.07
CA GLY A 239 30.91 0.03 5.67
C GLY A 239 30.24 -1.32 5.38
N PHE A 240 30.35 -2.29 6.28
CA PHE A 240 29.62 -3.56 6.17
C PHE A 240 28.10 -3.38 6.27
N CYS A 241 27.61 -2.68 7.30
CA CYS A 241 26.18 -2.41 7.46
C CYS A 241 25.62 -1.58 6.30
N PHE A 242 26.31 -0.52 5.90
CA PHE A 242 25.95 0.31 4.76
C PHE A 242 25.97 -0.47 3.45
N GLY A 243 26.95 -1.37 3.26
CA GLY A 243 27.00 -2.28 2.12
C GLY A 243 25.77 -3.20 2.04
N ILE A 244 25.29 -3.73 3.17
CA ILE A 244 24.02 -4.50 3.22
C ILE A 244 22.84 -3.61 2.82
N VAL A 245 22.74 -2.39 3.37
CA VAL A 245 21.66 -1.45 3.04
C VAL A 245 21.68 -1.10 1.54
N VAL A 246 22.85 -0.82 0.97
CA VAL A 246 23.02 -0.56 -0.47
C VAL A 246 22.63 -1.79 -1.30
N PHE A 247 23.05 -2.99 -0.90
CA PHE A 247 22.65 -4.23 -1.56
C PHE A 247 21.13 -4.41 -1.54
N LEU A 248 20.47 -4.25 -0.39
CA LEU A 248 19.02 -4.35 -0.32
C LEU A 248 18.35 -3.29 -1.21
N SER A 249 18.89 -2.07 -1.22
CA SER A 249 18.36 -0.95 -1.99
C SER A 249 18.44 -1.18 -3.50
N LEU A 250 19.53 -1.78 -3.99
CA LEU A 250 19.73 -2.03 -5.42
C LEU A 250 18.98 -3.27 -5.93
N TRP A 251 18.82 -4.31 -5.10
CA TRP A 251 18.21 -5.59 -5.54
C TRP A 251 16.72 -5.70 -5.26
N TYR A 252 16.22 -5.10 -4.17
CA TYR A 252 14.81 -5.22 -3.77
C TYR A 252 14.02 -3.93 -3.92
N GLY A 253 14.69 -2.77 -3.91
CA GLY A 253 14.04 -1.46 -3.93
C GLY A 253 13.17 -1.21 -2.68
N ALA A 254 12.55 -0.04 -2.57
CA ALA A 254 11.55 0.18 -1.54
C ALA A 254 10.16 -0.28 -2.04
N PRO A 255 9.31 -0.86 -1.17
CA PRO A 255 7.96 -1.26 -1.59
C PRO A 255 7.11 -0.04 -1.96
N MET A 256 6.23 -0.20 -2.94
CA MET A 256 5.14 0.74 -3.25
C MET A 256 3.83 0.07 -2.86
N GLU A 257 3.14 0.66 -1.90
CA GLU A 257 1.88 0.15 -1.35
C GLU A 257 0.69 0.70 -2.14
N THR A 258 -0.50 0.13 -1.95
CA THR A 258 -1.73 0.58 -2.61
C THR A 258 -2.03 2.06 -2.28
N PRO A 259 -2.36 2.92 -3.26
CA PRO A 259 -2.87 4.25 -3.00
C PRO A 259 -4.04 4.23 -2.01
N LEU A 260 -4.23 5.33 -1.27
CA LEU A 260 -5.40 5.47 -0.42
C LEU A 260 -6.68 5.28 -1.24
N ASN A 261 -7.58 4.41 -0.78
CA ASN A 261 -8.91 4.23 -1.37
C ASN A 261 -9.89 3.83 -0.25
N PRO A 262 -10.90 4.65 0.06
CA PRO A 262 -11.88 4.34 1.11
C PRO A 262 -12.75 3.11 0.83
N ASP A 263 -12.94 2.75 -0.45
CA ASP A 263 -13.79 1.62 -0.85
C ASP A 263 -13.11 0.26 -0.68
N ILE A 264 -11.80 0.26 -0.40
CA ILE A 264 -10.99 -0.95 -0.25
C ILE A 264 -10.88 -1.26 1.24
N HIS A 265 -11.29 -2.46 1.64
CA HIS A 265 -11.12 -2.95 3.01
C HIS A 265 -9.82 -3.75 3.13
N ASP A 266 -8.97 -3.37 4.08
CA ASP A 266 -7.77 -4.11 4.44
C ASP A 266 -7.76 -4.54 5.92
N ILE A 267 -6.83 -5.43 6.25
CA ILE A 267 -6.56 -5.85 7.62
C ILE A 267 -5.13 -5.38 7.94
N PRO A 268 -4.95 -4.16 8.46
CA PRO A 268 -3.63 -3.53 8.55
C PRO A 268 -2.75 -4.18 9.62
N ARG A 269 -1.44 -4.13 9.40
CA ARG A 269 -0.40 -4.51 10.36
C ARG A 269 0.65 -3.40 10.48
N PRO A 270 1.20 -3.16 11.68
CA PRO A 270 2.30 -2.22 11.83
C PRO A 270 3.61 -2.81 11.30
N GLU A 271 4.68 -2.00 11.35
CA GLU A 271 6.01 -2.46 10.99
C GLU A 271 6.53 -3.58 11.90
N TRP A 272 7.50 -4.36 11.42
CA TRP A 272 7.99 -5.56 12.09
C TRP A 272 8.47 -5.29 13.53
N TYR A 273 9.08 -4.13 13.76
CA TYR A 273 9.57 -3.71 15.08
C TYR A 273 8.45 -3.31 16.06
N PHE A 274 7.19 -3.25 15.62
CA PHE A 274 6.01 -3.03 16.46
C PHE A 274 5.08 -4.24 16.55
N LEU A 275 5.36 -5.35 15.86
CA LEU A 275 4.52 -6.56 15.91
C LEU A 275 4.39 -7.13 17.32
N PHE A 276 5.46 -7.09 18.12
CA PHE A 276 5.40 -7.54 19.52
C PHE A 276 4.37 -6.75 20.34
N LEU A 277 4.27 -5.44 20.11
CA LEU A 277 3.34 -4.55 20.82
C LEU A 277 1.92 -4.72 20.30
N PHE A 278 1.77 -4.91 18.99
CA PHE A 278 0.49 -5.26 18.36
C PHE A 278 -0.09 -6.55 18.94
N GLU A 279 0.74 -7.59 19.05
CA GLU A 279 0.35 -8.86 19.66
C GLU A 279 0.03 -8.71 21.14
N LEU A 280 0.87 -7.96 21.87
CA LEU A 280 0.64 -7.68 23.29
C LEU A 280 -0.71 -7.00 23.51
N ARG A 281 -1.06 -5.99 22.68
CA ARG A 281 -2.35 -5.30 22.73
C ARG A 281 -3.52 -6.27 22.59
N GLY A 282 -3.38 -7.31 21.76
CA GLY A 282 -4.42 -8.33 21.56
C GLY A 282 -4.85 -9.05 22.85
N TYR A 283 -3.98 -9.12 23.88
CA TYR A 283 -4.31 -9.72 25.18
C TYR A 283 -5.08 -8.79 26.12
N PHE A 284 -5.12 -7.49 25.84
CA PHE A 284 -5.82 -6.48 26.64
C PHE A 284 -6.97 -5.92 25.81
N THR A 285 -8.21 -6.37 26.02
CA THR A 285 -9.37 -5.95 25.21
C THR A 285 -10.19 -4.85 25.89
N GLY A 286 -10.85 -4.01 25.08
CA GLY A 286 -11.79 -3.00 25.55
C GLY A 286 -11.13 -1.88 26.36
N SER A 287 -11.69 -1.58 27.54
CA SER A 287 -11.21 -0.48 28.40
C SER A 287 -9.79 -0.68 28.94
N TYR A 288 -9.18 -1.85 28.76
CA TYR A 288 -7.83 -2.17 29.27
C TYR A 288 -6.72 -2.04 28.24
N GLU A 289 -7.04 -1.69 26.97
CA GLU A 289 -6.05 -1.56 25.90
C GLU A 289 -4.90 -0.58 26.24
N TYR A 290 -5.22 0.50 26.97
CA TYR A 290 -4.24 1.50 27.40
C TYR A 290 -3.14 0.93 28.32
N ILE A 291 -3.37 -0.22 28.97
CA ILE A 291 -2.35 -0.90 29.78
C ILE A 291 -1.20 -1.35 28.88
N ALA A 292 -1.52 -2.00 27.75
CA ALA A 292 -0.54 -2.48 26.80
C ALA A 292 0.16 -1.35 26.06
N THR A 293 -0.59 -0.31 25.67
CA THR A 293 -0.08 0.73 24.76
C THR A 293 0.57 1.92 25.47
N ILE A 294 0.22 2.19 26.73
CA ILE A 294 0.73 3.34 27.49
C ILE A 294 1.47 2.90 28.75
N ILE A 295 0.83 2.12 29.63
CA ILE A 295 1.41 1.80 30.94
C ILE A 295 2.68 0.96 30.81
N ILE A 296 2.62 -0.16 30.10
CA ILE A 296 3.77 -1.07 29.98
C ILE A 296 5.00 -0.39 29.34
N PRO A 297 4.87 0.35 28.21
CA PRO A 297 6.00 1.09 27.65
C PRO A 297 6.52 2.19 28.58
N THR A 298 5.63 2.95 29.24
CA THR A 298 6.03 4.02 30.16
C THR A 298 6.79 3.47 31.36
N LEU A 299 6.28 2.41 31.99
CA LEU A 299 6.95 1.76 33.12
C LEU A 299 8.29 1.16 32.71
N SER A 300 8.39 0.60 31.50
CA SER A 300 9.64 0.08 30.97
C SER A 300 10.66 1.20 30.74
N LEU A 301 10.25 2.34 30.18
CA LEU A 301 11.12 3.51 29.99
C LEU A 301 11.56 4.10 31.34
N LEU A 302 10.65 4.22 32.31
CA LEU A 302 10.98 4.69 33.66
C LEU A 302 11.94 3.74 34.38
N LEU A 303 11.72 2.42 34.28
CA LEU A 303 12.63 1.42 34.83
C LEU A 303 14.04 1.61 34.25
N LEU A 304 14.16 1.74 32.92
CA LEU A 304 15.44 1.99 32.26
C LEU A 304 16.06 3.32 32.71
N LEU A 305 15.29 4.40 32.77
CA LEU A 305 15.76 5.72 33.20
C LEU A 305 16.35 5.68 34.61
N PHE A 306 15.70 4.98 35.55
CA PHE A 306 16.12 4.88 36.94
C PHE A 306 17.11 3.74 37.24
N LEU A 307 17.57 2.98 36.23
CA LEU A 307 18.59 1.94 36.41
C LEU A 307 19.85 2.41 37.15
N PRO A 308 20.44 3.59 36.86
CA PRO A 308 21.61 4.07 37.59
C PRO A 308 21.36 4.21 39.10
N ALA A 309 20.16 4.65 39.49
CA ALA A 309 19.79 4.80 40.90
C ALA A 309 19.59 3.44 41.57
N ILE A 310 19.00 2.46 40.88
CA ILE A 310 18.87 1.09 41.36
C ILE A 310 20.26 0.47 41.57
N ASP A 311 21.18 0.70 40.64
CA ASP A 311 22.56 0.21 40.70
C ASP A 311 23.38 0.80 41.86
N TRP A 312 23.01 1.99 42.33
CA TRP A 312 23.63 2.61 43.50
C TRP A 312 23.20 1.92 44.81
N VAL A 313 21.94 1.51 44.90
CA VAL A 313 21.35 0.91 46.10
C VAL A 313 21.57 -0.60 46.16
N CYS A 314 21.54 -1.29 45.02
CA CYS A 314 21.63 -2.75 44.96
C CYS A 314 23.07 -3.27 44.95
N SER A 315 23.26 -4.49 45.46
CA SER A 315 24.56 -5.17 45.35
C SER A 315 24.93 -5.45 43.89
N LYS A 316 26.23 -5.51 43.58
CA LYS A 316 26.74 -5.81 42.22
C LYS A 316 26.18 -7.13 41.63
N LYS A 317 25.87 -8.12 42.46
CA LYS A 317 25.28 -9.40 42.02
C LYS A 317 23.82 -9.21 41.61
N VAL A 318 23.04 -8.52 42.43
CA VAL A 318 21.61 -8.23 42.16
C VAL A 318 21.47 -7.37 40.91
N SER A 319 22.27 -6.31 40.79
CA SER A 319 22.33 -5.44 39.60
C SER A 319 22.64 -6.25 38.32
N LYS A 320 23.66 -7.12 38.34
CA LYS A 320 23.96 -7.98 37.18
C LYS A 320 22.78 -8.88 36.81
N ILE A 321 22.17 -9.55 37.78
CA ILE A 321 20.99 -10.41 37.54
C ILE A 321 19.87 -9.58 36.91
N LEU A 322 19.57 -8.40 37.47
CA LEU A 322 18.56 -7.49 36.93
C LEU A 322 18.84 -7.12 35.47
N HIS A 323 20.07 -6.76 35.11
CA HIS A 323 20.41 -6.37 33.73
C HIS A 323 20.24 -7.53 32.76
N TYR A 324 20.72 -8.72 33.13
CA TYR A 324 20.56 -9.91 32.31
C TYR A 324 19.08 -10.28 32.17
N THR A 325 18.28 -10.17 33.23
CA THR A 325 16.83 -10.39 33.17
C THR A 325 16.13 -9.38 32.27
N ILE A 326 16.47 -8.09 32.34
CA ILE A 326 15.90 -7.06 31.46
C ILE A 326 16.26 -7.35 30.00
N VAL A 327 17.53 -7.61 29.71
CA VAL A 327 18.01 -7.82 28.33
C VAL A 327 17.47 -9.13 27.76
N PHE A 328 17.70 -10.26 28.42
CA PHE A 328 17.27 -11.56 27.90
C PHE A 328 15.77 -11.76 28.00
N GLY A 329 15.15 -11.32 29.10
CA GLY A 329 13.68 -11.35 29.24
C GLY A 329 13.01 -10.47 28.19
N GLY A 330 13.53 -9.26 27.94
CA GLY A 330 13.05 -8.37 26.88
C GLY A 330 13.22 -8.97 25.48
N LEU A 331 14.37 -9.56 25.18
CA LEU A 331 14.63 -10.25 23.90
C LEU A 331 13.70 -11.45 23.69
N ILE A 332 13.52 -12.28 24.72
CA ILE A 332 12.60 -13.43 24.68
C ILE A 332 11.17 -12.94 24.47
N ALA A 333 10.71 -11.95 25.23
CA ALA A 333 9.36 -11.40 25.09
C ALA A 333 9.13 -10.79 23.70
N PHE A 334 10.06 -9.97 23.22
CA PHE A 334 10.01 -9.39 21.88
C PHE A 334 9.93 -10.46 20.80
N THR A 335 10.83 -11.46 20.85
CA THR A 335 10.90 -12.53 19.86
C THR A 335 9.66 -13.41 19.91
N TRP A 336 9.23 -13.80 21.11
CA TRP A 336 8.05 -14.65 21.31
C TRP A 336 6.78 -13.98 20.78
N LEU A 337 6.50 -12.74 21.18
CA LEU A 337 5.31 -12.00 20.75
C LEU A 337 5.34 -11.70 19.25
N THR A 338 6.50 -11.35 18.70
CA THR A 338 6.64 -11.13 17.25
C THR A 338 6.37 -12.42 16.48
N LEU A 339 6.95 -13.54 16.90
CA LEU A 339 6.70 -14.84 16.27
C LEU A 339 5.24 -15.29 16.42
N ALA A 340 4.63 -15.09 17.59
CA ALA A 340 3.22 -15.39 17.81
C ALA A 340 2.32 -14.60 16.85
N SER A 341 2.59 -13.28 16.67
CA SER A 341 1.92 -12.45 15.67
C SER A 341 2.09 -13.01 14.25
N MET A 342 3.32 -13.35 13.87
CA MET A 342 3.63 -13.85 12.52
C MET A 342 2.99 -15.22 12.25
N ILE A 343 2.95 -16.10 13.24
CA ILE A 343 2.30 -17.43 13.13
C ILE A 343 0.78 -17.25 12.99
N ARG A 344 0.16 -16.38 13.80
CA ARG A 344 -1.27 -16.09 13.68
C ARG A 344 -1.60 -15.54 12.30
N ASP A 345 -0.85 -14.55 11.84
CA ASP A 345 -1.02 -13.94 10.53
C ASP A 345 -0.80 -14.96 9.40
N HIS A 346 0.16 -15.88 9.53
CA HIS A 346 0.38 -16.93 8.55
C HIS A 346 -0.82 -17.89 8.42
N ASN A 347 -1.46 -18.22 9.55
CA ASN A 347 -2.58 -19.14 9.61
C ASN A 347 -3.95 -18.48 9.34
N ASP A 348 -4.02 -17.16 9.28
CA ASP A 348 -5.25 -16.41 8.98
C ASP A 348 -5.44 -16.28 7.46
N GLU A 349 -6.33 -17.10 6.89
CA GLU A 349 -6.63 -17.09 5.45
C GLU A 349 -7.19 -15.75 4.97
N ALA A 350 -8.00 -15.05 5.79
CA ALA A 350 -8.59 -13.77 5.42
C ALA A 350 -7.51 -12.68 5.36
N PHE A 351 -6.58 -12.67 6.32
CA PHE A 351 -5.42 -11.77 6.29
C PHE A 351 -4.52 -12.06 5.07
N GLN A 352 -4.21 -13.33 4.79
CA GLN A 352 -3.38 -13.69 3.63
C GLN A 352 -4.06 -13.32 2.30
N ALA A 353 -5.39 -13.49 2.20
CA ALA A 353 -6.16 -13.05 1.05
C ALA A 353 -6.13 -11.53 0.90
N SER A 354 -6.35 -10.79 1.99
CA SER A 354 -6.26 -9.32 2.02
C SER A 354 -4.87 -8.83 1.57
N LYS A 355 -3.79 -9.43 2.11
CA LYS A 355 -2.41 -9.09 1.72
C LYS A 355 -2.13 -9.31 0.24
N ARG A 356 -2.58 -10.44 -0.34
CA ARG A 356 -2.45 -10.71 -1.78
C ARG A 356 -3.26 -9.73 -2.62
N HIS A 357 -4.47 -9.41 -2.19
CA HIS A 357 -5.34 -8.45 -2.86
C HIS A 357 -4.72 -7.05 -2.88
N MET A 358 -4.24 -6.56 -1.73
CA MET A 358 -3.56 -5.27 -1.64
C MET A 358 -2.30 -5.23 -2.50
N LYS A 359 -1.48 -6.29 -2.51
CA LYS A 359 -0.31 -6.36 -3.40
C LYS A 359 -0.70 -6.23 -4.88
N SER A 360 -1.73 -6.94 -5.32
CA SER A 360 -2.24 -6.86 -6.71
C SER A 360 -2.72 -5.44 -7.06
N LEU A 361 -3.41 -4.77 -6.13
CA LEU A 361 -3.86 -3.39 -6.31
C LEU A 361 -2.69 -2.40 -6.37
N ALA A 362 -1.65 -2.60 -5.56
CA ALA A 362 -0.45 -1.79 -5.59
C ALA A 362 0.28 -1.91 -6.94
N GLU A 363 0.46 -3.14 -7.44
CA GLU A 363 1.04 -3.41 -8.76
C GLU A 363 0.19 -2.77 -9.88
N ARG A 364 -1.14 -2.90 -9.79
CA ARG A 364 -2.06 -2.26 -10.74
C ARG A 364 -1.96 -0.73 -10.70
N ALA A 365 -1.87 -0.13 -9.51
CA ALA A 365 -1.73 1.31 -9.36
C ALA A 365 -0.45 1.83 -10.01
N VAL A 366 0.67 1.11 -9.88
CA VAL A 366 1.94 1.45 -10.54
C VAL A 366 1.80 1.40 -12.06
N VAL A 367 1.12 0.38 -12.61
CA VAL A 367 0.84 0.28 -14.05
C VAL A 367 0.00 1.47 -14.54
N LEU A 368 -1.04 1.85 -13.80
CA LEU A 368 -1.90 2.98 -14.15
C LEU A 368 -1.16 4.32 -14.04
N ALA A 369 -0.31 4.49 -13.01
CA ALA A 369 0.45 5.71 -12.77
C ALA A 369 1.42 6.06 -13.91
N LYS A 370 1.93 5.06 -14.65
CA LYS A 370 2.76 5.28 -15.85
C LYS A 370 2.03 6.08 -16.94
N ARG A 371 0.70 6.05 -16.98
CA ARG A 371 -0.12 6.85 -17.92
C ARG A 371 -0.40 8.27 -17.42
N GLY A 372 0.11 8.62 -16.24
CA GLY A 372 -0.15 9.87 -15.55
C GLY A 372 -1.13 9.69 -14.39
N ILE A 373 -0.86 10.42 -13.31
CA ILE A 373 -1.71 10.48 -12.13
C ILE A 373 -2.68 11.65 -12.31
N PRO A 374 -4.00 11.46 -12.17
CA PRO A 374 -4.96 12.52 -12.38
C PRO A 374 -4.93 13.55 -11.23
N PRO A 375 -5.44 14.77 -11.43
CA PRO A 375 -5.43 15.82 -10.40
C PRO A 375 -6.14 15.46 -9.10
N GLU A 376 -7.14 14.57 -9.16
CA GLU A 376 -7.87 14.03 -8.00
C GLU A 376 -7.00 13.10 -7.14
N GLY A 377 -5.83 12.70 -7.63
CA GLY A 377 -4.84 11.91 -6.91
C GLY A 377 -4.77 10.45 -7.34
N ALA A 378 -3.85 9.72 -6.70
CA ALA A 378 -3.58 8.31 -7.01
C ALA A 378 -4.75 7.37 -6.66
N SER A 379 -5.59 7.77 -5.70
CA SER A 379 -6.81 7.06 -5.32
C SER A 379 -7.76 6.88 -6.50
N ALA A 380 -7.94 7.94 -7.29
CA ALA A 380 -8.83 7.98 -8.44
C ALA A 380 -8.37 7.03 -9.55
N MET A 381 -7.10 6.64 -9.62
CA MET A 381 -6.63 5.70 -10.64
C MET A 381 -7.31 4.33 -10.48
N LEU A 382 -7.35 3.80 -9.26
CA LEU A 382 -7.98 2.50 -8.99
C LEU A 382 -9.51 2.58 -9.04
N SER A 383 -10.10 3.69 -8.61
CA SER A 383 -11.56 3.89 -8.71
C SER A 383 -12.04 4.12 -10.15
N ASN A 384 -11.17 4.61 -11.03
CA ASN A 384 -11.49 4.86 -12.43
C ASN A 384 -11.00 3.75 -13.37
N ASP A 385 -10.46 2.67 -12.84
CA ASP A 385 -9.99 1.54 -13.63
C ASP A 385 -11.09 0.45 -13.71
N PRO A 386 -11.57 0.10 -14.92
CA PRO A 386 -12.60 -0.92 -15.07
C PRO A 386 -12.21 -2.26 -14.44
N LYS A 387 -10.92 -2.62 -14.51
CA LYS A 387 -10.42 -3.92 -14.01
C LYS A 387 -10.56 -4.05 -12.49
N THR A 388 -10.36 -2.96 -11.75
CA THR A 388 -10.40 -2.98 -10.27
C THR A 388 -11.76 -2.59 -9.72
N HIS A 389 -12.40 -1.55 -10.28
CA HIS A 389 -13.65 -1.03 -9.72
C HIS A 389 -14.91 -1.61 -10.39
N GLY A 390 -14.83 -2.03 -11.66
CA GLY A 390 -15.94 -2.69 -12.38
C GLY A 390 -16.52 -3.90 -11.65
N PRO A 391 -15.70 -4.87 -11.17
CA PRO A 391 -16.20 -6.01 -10.39
C PRO A 391 -16.92 -5.60 -9.09
N VAL A 392 -16.41 -4.56 -8.41
CA VAL A 392 -17.00 -4.06 -7.15
C VAL A 392 -18.38 -3.46 -7.41
N LEU A 393 -18.49 -2.63 -8.45
CA LEU A 393 -19.76 -2.06 -8.89
C LEU A 393 -20.74 -3.15 -9.33
N PHE A 394 -20.28 -4.12 -10.12
CA PHE A 394 -21.10 -5.24 -10.56
C PHE A 394 -21.60 -6.07 -9.37
N GLN A 395 -20.73 -6.38 -8.42
CA GLN A 395 -21.11 -7.14 -7.23
C GLN A 395 -22.17 -6.41 -6.40
N LYS A 396 -22.05 -5.09 -6.28
CA LYS A 396 -22.96 -4.26 -5.49
C LYS A 396 -24.32 -4.04 -6.16
N HIS A 397 -24.35 -3.94 -7.50
CA HIS A 397 -25.52 -3.44 -8.22
C HIS A 397 -26.16 -4.44 -9.20
N CYS A 398 -25.42 -5.47 -9.63
CA CYS A 398 -25.86 -6.41 -10.68
C CYS A 398 -25.90 -7.86 -10.21
N ALA A 399 -25.04 -8.24 -9.25
CA ALA A 399 -24.88 -9.62 -8.80
C ALA A 399 -26.07 -10.18 -8.00
N SER A 400 -27.08 -9.36 -7.70
CA SER A 400 -28.37 -9.87 -7.21
C SER A 400 -29.11 -10.70 -8.25
N CYS A 401 -28.88 -10.44 -9.54
CA CYS A 401 -29.60 -11.09 -10.64
C CYS A 401 -28.65 -11.79 -11.61
N HIS A 402 -27.53 -11.16 -11.95
CA HIS A 402 -26.57 -11.66 -12.93
C HIS A 402 -25.38 -12.36 -12.28
N SER A 403 -25.03 -13.52 -12.81
CA SER A 403 -23.71 -14.11 -12.57
C SER A 403 -22.68 -13.54 -13.55
N HIS A 404 -21.42 -13.54 -13.16
CA HIS A 404 -20.25 -13.35 -14.01
C HIS A 404 -19.22 -14.42 -13.61
N THR A 405 -19.56 -15.67 -13.93
CA THR A 405 -18.77 -16.86 -13.58
C THR A 405 -18.35 -17.61 -14.83
N ASN A 406 -17.11 -18.12 -14.81
CA ASN A 406 -16.62 -18.99 -15.87
C ASN A 406 -17.25 -20.39 -15.79
N LYS A 407 -16.86 -21.29 -16.70
CA LYS A 407 -17.39 -22.67 -16.76
C LYS A 407 -17.12 -23.49 -15.50
N GLU A 408 -16.05 -23.17 -14.76
CA GLU A 408 -15.72 -23.82 -13.48
C GLU A 408 -16.46 -23.19 -12.29
N GLY A 409 -17.35 -22.23 -12.53
CA GLY A 409 -18.10 -21.52 -11.47
C GLY A 409 -17.28 -20.47 -10.72
N LYS A 410 -16.06 -20.16 -11.16
CA LYS A 410 -15.23 -19.11 -10.57
C LYS A 410 -15.66 -17.73 -11.07
N GLY A 411 -15.84 -16.78 -10.16
CA GLY A 411 -16.22 -15.40 -10.46
C GLY A 411 -17.26 -14.87 -9.47
N ILE A 412 -18.05 -13.90 -9.90
CA ILE A 412 -19.13 -13.31 -9.09
C ILE A 412 -20.41 -14.09 -9.39
N ALA A 413 -20.88 -14.91 -8.46
CA ALA A 413 -22.10 -15.70 -8.65
C ALA A 413 -23.30 -15.00 -8.02
N ALA A 414 -24.41 -14.91 -8.76
CA ALA A 414 -25.72 -14.61 -8.19
C ALA A 414 -26.32 -15.86 -7.54
N SER A 415 -27.10 -15.71 -6.48
CA SER A 415 -27.71 -16.83 -5.78
C SER A 415 -29.15 -16.54 -5.33
N PRO A 416 -30.17 -17.17 -5.94
CA PRO A 416 -30.17 -17.82 -7.26
C PRO A 416 -30.22 -16.78 -8.42
N PRO A 417 -29.58 -17.04 -9.58
CA PRO A 417 -29.59 -16.10 -10.70
C PRO A 417 -30.98 -15.97 -11.32
N SER A 418 -31.51 -14.74 -11.39
CA SER A 418 -32.75 -14.42 -12.11
C SER A 418 -32.48 -13.85 -13.50
N ALA A 419 -31.22 -13.72 -13.91
CA ALA A 419 -30.81 -13.13 -15.17
C ALA A 419 -29.60 -13.88 -15.78
N PRO A 420 -29.24 -13.63 -17.06
CA PRO A 420 -28.15 -14.32 -17.75
C PRO A 420 -26.80 -14.18 -17.03
N ASN A 421 -25.94 -15.19 -17.18
CA ASN A 421 -24.53 -15.09 -16.87
C ASN A 421 -23.83 -14.22 -17.93
N LEU A 422 -23.21 -13.14 -17.49
CA LEU A 422 -22.57 -12.16 -18.37
C LEU A 422 -21.07 -12.42 -18.59
N TYR A 423 -20.55 -13.55 -18.12
CA TYR A 423 -19.18 -13.96 -18.40
C TYR A 423 -18.96 -14.13 -19.91
N ASN A 424 -18.03 -13.36 -20.49
CA ASN A 424 -17.79 -13.30 -21.93
C ASN A 424 -19.04 -12.92 -22.76
N PHE A 425 -19.90 -12.06 -22.22
CA PHE A 425 -21.09 -11.57 -22.91
C PHE A 425 -20.76 -11.02 -24.31
N ALA A 426 -21.66 -11.26 -25.28
CA ALA A 426 -21.55 -10.84 -26.67
C ALA A 426 -20.32 -11.36 -27.45
N THR A 427 -19.56 -12.32 -26.90
CA THR A 427 -18.53 -13.04 -27.65
C THR A 427 -19.15 -14.10 -28.57
N ARG A 428 -18.45 -14.51 -29.64
CA ARG A 428 -18.91 -15.58 -30.54
C ARG A 428 -19.32 -16.85 -29.79
N ASN A 429 -18.58 -17.23 -28.75
CA ASN A 429 -18.89 -18.41 -27.94
C ASN A 429 -20.15 -18.24 -27.11
N TRP A 430 -20.36 -17.05 -26.54
CA TRP A 430 -21.56 -16.75 -25.77
C TRP A 430 -22.79 -16.73 -26.68
N ILE A 431 -22.71 -16.08 -27.84
CA ILE A 431 -23.82 -16.03 -28.80
C ILE A 431 -24.10 -17.42 -29.40
N ALA A 432 -23.07 -18.19 -29.75
CA ALA A 432 -23.27 -19.55 -30.26
C ALA A 432 -23.96 -20.45 -29.24
N GLY A 433 -23.63 -20.31 -27.94
CA GLY A 433 -24.32 -21.03 -26.88
C GLY A 433 -25.72 -20.49 -26.58
N PHE A 434 -25.96 -19.19 -26.78
CA PHE A 434 -27.28 -18.59 -26.72
C PHE A 434 -28.18 -19.13 -27.83
N LEU A 435 -27.65 -19.32 -29.05
CA LEU A 435 -28.38 -19.85 -30.21
C LEU A 435 -28.51 -21.38 -30.23
N ASP A 436 -27.95 -22.08 -29.23
CA ASP A 436 -28.03 -23.55 -29.12
C ASP A 436 -29.30 -23.93 -28.33
N PRO A 437 -30.25 -24.68 -28.93
CA PRO A 437 -31.55 -24.99 -28.31
C PRO A 437 -31.46 -25.74 -26.98
N GLU A 438 -30.42 -26.55 -26.79
CA GLU A 438 -30.21 -27.30 -25.55
C GLU A 438 -29.57 -26.41 -24.48
N LYS A 439 -28.61 -25.56 -24.88
CA LYS A 439 -27.89 -24.70 -23.92
C LYS A 439 -28.71 -23.50 -23.50
N VAL A 440 -29.51 -22.90 -24.37
CA VAL A 440 -30.28 -21.68 -24.08
C VAL A 440 -31.28 -21.87 -22.93
N LYS A 441 -31.80 -23.09 -22.76
CA LYS A 441 -32.73 -23.47 -21.68
C LYS A 441 -32.05 -23.58 -20.31
N SER A 442 -30.72 -23.56 -20.27
CA SER A 442 -29.98 -23.54 -19.02
C SER A 442 -30.09 -22.19 -18.32
N THR A 443 -29.88 -22.19 -17.00
CA THR A 443 -29.83 -20.96 -16.19
C THR A 443 -28.69 -20.01 -16.58
N HIS A 444 -27.77 -20.44 -17.45
CA HIS A 444 -26.68 -19.60 -17.94
C HIS A 444 -27.17 -18.46 -18.85
N TYR A 445 -28.18 -18.69 -19.69
CA TYR A 445 -28.60 -17.71 -20.71
C TYR A 445 -29.88 -16.98 -20.38
N PHE A 446 -30.85 -17.61 -19.72
CA PHE A 446 -32.10 -16.95 -19.30
C PHE A 446 -32.25 -16.82 -17.78
N GLY A 447 -31.27 -17.26 -16.98
CA GLY A 447 -31.45 -17.33 -15.52
C GLY A 447 -32.61 -18.26 -15.15
N ASN A 448 -33.21 -18.03 -13.99
CA ASN A 448 -34.43 -18.73 -13.57
C ASN A 448 -35.73 -18.06 -14.06
N THR A 449 -35.70 -17.41 -15.22
CA THR A 449 -36.91 -16.78 -15.80
C THR A 449 -37.79 -17.81 -16.52
N SER A 450 -39.04 -17.42 -16.79
CA SER A 450 -39.98 -18.21 -17.60
C SER A 450 -39.60 -18.28 -19.08
N PHE A 451 -38.66 -17.44 -19.57
CA PHE A 451 -38.22 -17.44 -20.97
C PHE A 451 -37.55 -18.74 -21.42
N LYS A 452 -37.05 -19.55 -20.49
CA LYS A 452 -36.49 -20.88 -20.78
C LYS A 452 -37.53 -21.86 -21.36
N GLU A 453 -38.82 -21.55 -21.22
CA GLU A 453 -39.97 -22.32 -21.72
C GLU A 453 -40.75 -21.53 -22.79
N GLY A 454 -40.17 -20.43 -23.31
CA GLY A 454 -40.83 -19.51 -24.23
C GLY A 454 -40.48 -19.74 -25.70
N SER A 455 -41.19 -19.02 -26.57
CA SER A 455 -40.98 -19.06 -28.03
C SER A 455 -39.55 -18.68 -28.46
N MET A 456 -38.87 -17.82 -27.69
CA MET A 456 -37.47 -17.46 -27.94
C MET A 456 -36.50 -18.63 -27.71
N SER A 457 -36.75 -19.50 -26.73
CA SER A 457 -35.89 -20.68 -26.49
C SER A 457 -36.14 -21.80 -27.49
N ASP A 458 -37.36 -21.91 -28.04
CA ASP A 458 -37.75 -23.03 -28.91
C ASP A 458 -37.60 -22.72 -30.41
N GLY A 459 -37.76 -21.46 -30.83
CA GLY A 459 -37.88 -21.10 -32.26
C GLY A 459 -36.69 -20.33 -32.87
N GLN A 460 -35.67 -19.95 -32.09
CA GLN A 460 -34.61 -19.02 -32.53
C GLN A 460 -33.72 -19.51 -33.68
N VAL A 461 -33.60 -20.83 -33.90
CA VAL A 461 -32.74 -21.42 -34.93
C VAL A 461 -33.40 -22.54 -35.72
N GLU A 462 -34.71 -22.71 -35.58
CA GLU A 462 -35.45 -23.76 -36.29
C GLU A 462 -35.22 -23.63 -37.81
N GLY A 463 -34.98 -24.72 -38.53
CA GLY A 463 -34.76 -24.67 -39.99
C GLY A 463 -33.46 -23.99 -40.48
N LEU A 464 -32.57 -23.54 -39.59
CA LEU A 464 -31.21 -23.11 -39.95
C LEU A 464 -30.24 -24.30 -39.85
N SER A 465 -29.35 -24.44 -40.84
CA SER A 465 -28.22 -25.38 -40.74
C SER A 465 -27.20 -24.89 -39.70
N GLU A 466 -26.38 -25.81 -39.16
CA GLU A 466 -25.30 -25.46 -38.22
C GLU A 466 -24.38 -24.35 -38.75
N LYS A 467 -24.11 -24.36 -40.07
CA LYS A 467 -23.32 -23.32 -40.74
C LYS A 467 -24.00 -21.96 -40.67
N GLN A 468 -25.31 -21.90 -40.91
CA GLN A 468 -26.09 -20.66 -40.84
C GLN A 468 -26.17 -20.13 -39.41
N ILE A 469 -26.37 -21.01 -38.42
CA ILE A 469 -26.37 -20.64 -36.99
C ILE A 469 -25.02 -20.01 -36.62
N SER A 470 -23.91 -20.63 -37.04
CA SER A 470 -22.56 -20.09 -36.83
C SER A 470 -22.36 -18.73 -37.49
N GLN A 471 -22.88 -18.53 -38.72
CA GLN A 471 -22.84 -17.24 -39.41
C GLN A 471 -23.67 -16.16 -38.69
N VAL A 472 -24.86 -16.49 -38.18
CA VAL A 472 -25.67 -15.58 -37.36
C VAL A 472 -24.94 -15.22 -36.07
N ALA A 473 -24.34 -16.20 -35.40
CA ALA A 473 -23.56 -15.96 -34.17
C ALA A 473 -22.37 -15.02 -34.41
N MET A 474 -21.64 -15.23 -35.51
CA MET A 474 -20.54 -14.34 -35.92
C MET A 474 -21.04 -12.93 -36.23
N ALA A 475 -22.18 -12.80 -36.92
CA ALA A 475 -22.76 -11.49 -37.24
C ALA A 475 -23.15 -10.71 -35.99
N LEU A 476 -23.89 -11.31 -35.06
CA LEU A 476 -24.27 -10.66 -33.80
C LEU A 476 -23.07 -10.34 -32.91
N SER A 477 -22.09 -11.25 -32.84
CA SER A 477 -20.86 -10.97 -32.07
C SER A 477 -20.03 -9.83 -32.67
N ALA A 478 -20.04 -9.67 -33.99
CA ALA A 478 -19.31 -8.58 -34.67
C ALA A 478 -19.93 -7.20 -34.37
N GLU A 479 -21.25 -7.13 -34.13
CA GLU A 479 -21.93 -5.90 -33.69
C GLU A 479 -21.37 -5.35 -32.36
N ALA A 480 -20.84 -6.24 -31.51
CA ALA A 480 -20.26 -5.86 -30.22
C ALA A 480 -18.92 -5.15 -30.34
N LYS A 481 -18.25 -5.24 -31.50
CA LYS A 481 -16.96 -4.56 -31.80
C LYS A 481 -15.91 -4.78 -30.70
N LEU A 482 -15.84 -6.00 -30.16
CA LEU A 482 -14.92 -6.34 -29.07
C LEU A 482 -13.47 -6.25 -29.56
N LYS A 483 -12.60 -5.51 -28.86
CA LYS A 483 -11.18 -5.38 -29.22
C LYS A 483 -10.47 -6.74 -29.35
N SER A 484 -10.82 -7.68 -28.47
CA SER A 484 -10.25 -9.04 -28.43
C SER A 484 -10.57 -9.90 -29.66
N GLN A 485 -11.61 -9.55 -30.44
CA GLN A 485 -12.07 -10.34 -31.60
C GLN A 485 -11.86 -9.64 -32.94
N LYS A 486 -11.28 -8.42 -32.93
CA LYS A 486 -11.07 -7.62 -34.14
C LYS A 486 -10.33 -8.38 -35.26
N SER A 487 -9.32 -9.18 -34.92
CA SER A 487 -8.54 -9.95 -35.91
C SER A 487 -9.36 -11.07 -36.55
N ILE A 488 -10.13 -11.82 -35.76
CA ILE A 488 -10.98 -12.91 -36.26
C ILE A 488 -12.20 -12.37 -37.01
N ASP A 489 -12.73 -11.21 -36.61
CA ASP A 489 -13.84 -10.55 -37.32
C ASP A 489 -13.40 -10.04 -38.70
N LEU A 490 -12.15 -9.59 -38.83
CA LEU A 490 -11.58 -9.24 -40.12
C LEU A 490 -11.38 -10.47 -41.02
N ALA A 491 -10.96 -11.60 -40.45
CA ALA A 491 -10.79 -12.85 -41.20
C ALA A 491 -12.12 -13.44 -41.70
N ASP A 492 -13.19 -13.35 -40.90
CA ASP A 492 -14.51 -13.92 -41.19
C ASP A 492 -15.51 -12.95 -41.82
N LYS A 493 -15.03 -11.85 -42.42
CA LYS A 493 -15.87 -10.78 -42.96
C LYS A 493 -16.99 -11.28 -43.89
N GLU A 494 -16.71 -12.28 -44.72
CA GLU A 494 -17.70 -12.88 -45.63
C GLU A 494 -18.79 -13.67 -44.88
N ASN A 495 -18.40 -14.44 -43.86
CA ASN A 495 -19.32 -15.20 -43.02
C ASN A 495 -20.21 -14.25 -42.19
N ILE A 496 -19.65 -13.15 -41.69
CA ILE A 496 -20.38 -12.09 -41.00
C ILE A 496 -21.41 -11.46 -41.94
N ALA A 497 -21.02 -11.12 -43.17
CA ALA A 497 -21.94 -10.54 -44.15
C ALA A 497 -23.09 -11.51 -44.51
N ALA A 498 -22.79 -12.80 -44.63
CA ALA A 498 -23.82 -13.83 -44.83
C ALA A 498 -24.78 -13.93 -43.64
N GLY A 499 -24.26 -13.90 -42.41
CA GLY A 499 -25.05 -13.88 -41.17
C GLY A 499 -25.97 -12.67 -41.07
N ILE A 500 -25.47 -11.47 -41.38
CA ILE A 500 -26.28 -10.24 -41.43
C ILE A 500 -27.45 -10.39 -42.41
N LYS A 501 -27.20 -10.98 -43.59
CA LYS A 501 -28.24 -11.23 -44.59
C LYS A 501 -29.28 -12.25 -44.10
N LEU A 502 -28.85 -13.28 -43.37
CA LEU A 502 -29.77 -14.24 -42.75
C LEU A 502 -30.68 -13.54 -41.75
N ILE A 503 -30.12 -12.77 -40.80
CA ILE A 503 -30.90 -12.05 -39.79
C ILE A 503 -31.92 -11.12 -40.46
N LYS A 504 -31.49 -10.32 -41.45
CA LYS A 504 -32.38 -9.36 -42.14
C LYS A 504 -33.53 -9.98 -42.93
N ASN A 505 -33.38 -11.23 -43.37
CA ASN A 505 -34.36 -11.91 -44.22
C ASN A 505 -35.18 -12.95 -43.44
N ASP A 506 -34.89 -13.14 -42.15
CA ASP A 506 -35.56 -14.09 -41.30
C ASP A 506 -36.63 -13.38 -40.47
N GLU A 507 -37.88 -13.51 -40.91
CA GLU A 507 -39.06 -12.92 -40.25
C GLU A 507 -39.17 -13.32 -38.76
N ARG A 508 -38.58 -14.44 -38.34
CA ARG A 508 -38.59 -14.88 -36.94
C ARG A 508 -37.72 -14.03 -36.04
N CYS A 509 -36.64 -13.48 -36.58
CA CYS A 509 -35.80 -12.54 -35.85
C CYS A 509 -36.34 -11.12 -35.97
N ILE A 510 -36.65 -10.65 -37.18
CA ILE A 510 -36.97 -9.23 -37.42
C ILE A 510 -38.38 -8.81 -37.00
N SER A 511 -39.31 -9.75 -36.81
CA SER A 511 -40.64 -9.46 -36.28
C SER A 511 -40.58 -8.91 -34.85
N CYS A 512 -39.66 -9.44 -34.04
CA CYS A 512 -39.45 -8.98 -32.67
C CYS A 512 -38.27 -8.00 -32.55
N HIS A 513 -37.17 -8.27 -33.27
CA HIS A 513 -35.91 -7.55 -33.14
C HIS A 513 -35.61 -6.67 -34.35
N LYS A 514 -35.58 -5.36 -34.13
CA LYS A 514 -35.13 -4.44 -35.17
C LYS A 514 -33.63 -4.60 -35.44
N PHE A 515 -33.24 -4.65 -36.73
CA PHE A 515 -31.84 -4.79 -37.15
C PHE A 515 -31.56 -4.03 -38.46
N TYR A 516 -30.80 -2.92 -38.38
CA TYR A 516 -30.44 -2.08 -39.53
C TYR A 516 -31.62 -1.66 -40.44
N ALA A 517 -32.83 -1.48 -39.88
CA ALA A 517 -34.05 -1.12 -40.60
C ALA A 517 -34.62 0.22 -40.11
N ALA A 518 -35.31 0.96 -40.98
CA ALA A 518 -36.10 2.13 -40.61
C ALA A 518 -37.57 1.71 -40.37
N GLY A 519 -38.28 2.36 -39.43
CA GLY A 519 -39.66 1.98 -39.06
C GLY A 519 -39.89 1.96 -37.55
N GLU A 520 -41.04 1.44 -37.11
CA GLU A 520 -41.41 1.28 -35.70
C GLU A 520 -40.46 0.32 -34.96
N LEU A 521 -40.34 0.47 -33.64
CA LEU A 521 -39.53 -0.39 -32.79
C LEU A 521 -40.33 -1.66 -32.48
N GLY A 522 -39.67 -2.82 -32.46
CA GLY A 522 -40.32 -4.09 -32.11
C GLY A 522 -40.50 -4.26 -30.61
N GLU A 523 -41.14 -5.36 -30.20
CA GLU A 523 -41.37 -5.70 -28.77
C GLU A 523 -40.11 -6.19 -28.03
N ALA A 524 -39.00 -6.39 -28.75
CA ALA A 524 -37.73 -6.89 -28.19
C ALA A 524 -36.55 -5.96 -28.48
N PRO A 525 -35.42 -6.08 -27.74
CA PRO A 525 -34.30 -5.18 -27.87
C PRO A 525 -33.73 -5.12 -29.29
N GLU A 526 -33.41 -3.91 -29.75
CA GLU A 526 -32.77 -3.69 -31.04
C GLU A 526 -31.39 -4.37 -31.08
N LEU A 527 -31.15 -5.13 -32.16
CA LEU A 527 -29.90 -5.88 -32.35
C LEU A 527 -28.80 -5.08 -33.05
N THR A 528 -29.11 -3.88 -33.56
CA THR A 528 -28.12 -2.98 -34.15
C THR A 528 -27.10 -2.54 -33.09
N ASN A 529 -25.81 -2.79 -33.33
CA ASN A 529 -24.72 -2.62 -32.35
C ASN A 529 -24.89 -3.46 -31.06
N TYR A 530 -25.60 -4.60 -31.12
CA TYR A 530 -25.79 -5.48 -29.97
C TYR A 530 -24.47 -5.78 -29.25
N GLY A 531 -24.45 -5.59 -27.93
CA GLY A 531 -23.26 -5.83 -27.09
C GLY A 531 -22.11 -4.84 -27.26
N SER A 532 -22.24 -3.82 -28.10
CA SER A 532 -21.27 -2.73 -28.21
C SER A 532 -21.19 -1.92 -26.91
N ARG A 533 -20.14 -1.11 -26.75
CA ARG A 533 -19.98 -0.23 -25.57
C ARG A 533 -21.18 0.70 -25.43
N GLU A 534 -21.60 1.34 -26.53
CA GLU A 534 -22.74 2.26 -26.54
C GLU A 534 -24.05 1.53 -26.22
N TRP A 535 -24.24 0.33 -26.79
CA TRP A 535 -25.44 -0.48 -26.54
C TRP A 535 -25.53 -0.88 -25.08
N LEU A 536 -24.44 -1.37 -24.48
CA LEU A 536 -24.40 -1.75 -23.06
C LEU A 536 -24.65 -0.57 -22.13
N ILE A 537 -24.02 0.58 -22.39
CA ILE A 537 -24.26 1.81 -21.61
C ILE A 537 -25.74 2.17 -21.67
N GLN A 538 -26.33 2.24 -22.88
CA GLN A 538 -27.75 2.60 -23.03
C GLN A 538 -28.68 1.59 -22.35
N PHE A 539 -28.37 0.30 -22.48
CA PHE A 539 -29.17 -0.77 -21.88
C PHE A 539 -29.12 -0.74 -20.35
N ILE A 540 -27.93 -0.57 -19.76
CA ILE A 540 -27.77 -0.46 -18.30
C ILE A 540 -28.41 0.83 -17.79
N ARG A 541 -28.28 1.95 -18.50
CA ARG A 541 -28.91 3.22 -18.12
C ARG A 541 -30.42 3.03 -17.97
N ASN A 542 -31.10 2.69 -19.07
CA ASN A 542 -32.54 2.54 -19.08
C ASN A 542 -32.99 1.31 -19.92
N PRO A 543 -33.22 0.15 -19.28
CA PRO A 543 -33.73 -1.03 -19.99
C PRO A 543 -35.18 -0.86 -20.47
N ALA A 544 -35.93 0.11 -19.94
CA ALA A 544 -37.29 0.45 -20.39
C ALA A 544 -37.32 1.45 -21.55
N HIS A 545 -36.16 1.89 -22.06
CA HIS A 545 -36.11 2.71 -23.26
C HIS A 545 -36.78 1.98 -24.44
N ALA A 546 -37.44 2.71 -25.34
CA ALA A 546 -38.22 2.13 -26.46
C ALA A 546 -37.38 1.24 -27.41
N ARG A 547 -36.05 1.42 -27.43
CA ARG A 547 -35.11 0.58 -28.22
C ARG A 547 -34.80 -0.77 -27.56
N ASN A 548 -35.21 -0.95 -26.31
CA ASN A 548 -34.95 -2.12 -25.49
C ASN A 548 -36.27 -2.89 -25.28
N TYR A 549 -36.84 -2.87 -24.08
CA TYR A 549 -38.12 -3.52 -23.77
C TYR A 549 -39.33 -2.57 -23.80
N GLY A 550 -39.11 -1.26 -23.87
CA GLY A 550 -40.18 -0.27 -23.70
C GLY A 550 -40.73 -0.22 -22.27
N TYR A 551 -41.76 0.62 -22.07
CA TYR A 551 -42.58 0.64 -20.86
C TYR A 551 -43.84 -0.18 -21.11
N GLU A 552 -44.38 -0.80 -20.06
CA GLU A 552 -45.69 -1.46 -20.17
C GLU A 552 -46.80 -0.44 -20.48
N GLU A 553 -47.93 -0.88 -21.02
CA GLU A 553 -49.03 -0.01 -21.48
C GLU A 553 -49.58 0.94 -20.38
N ASP A 554 -49.36 0.62 -19.10
CA ASP A 554 -49.73 1.42 -17.93
C ASP A 554 -48.65 2.41 -17.46
N GLY A 555 -47.49 2.45 -18.14
CA GLY A 555 -46.33 3.27 -17.79
C GLY A 555 -45.45 2.67 -16.70
N ALA A 556 -45.69 1.42 -16.28
CA ALA A 556 -44.82 0.72 -15.33
C ALA A 556 -43.45 0.43 -15.97
N PRO A 557 -42.34 0.69 -15.24
CA PRO A 557 -41.01 0.25 -15.70
C PRO A 557 -40.97 -1.27 -15.74
N ASN A 558 -40.29 -1.81 -16.76
CA ASN A 558 -39.93 -3.22 -16.88
C ASN A 558 -39.59 -3.86 -15.51
N ASP A 559 -40.32 -4.91 -15.13
CA ASP A 559 -40.15 -5.64 -13.88
C ASP A 559 -38.85 -6.47 -13.80
N ARG A 560 -38.09 -6.54 -14.91
CA ARG A 560 -36.94 -7.45 -15.07
C ARG A 560 -35.60 -6.81 -14.70
N MET A 561 -35.44 -5.49 -14.85
CA MET A 561 -34.18 -4.80 -14.55
C MET A 561 -34.43 -3.34 -14.13
N PRO A 562 -33.83 -2.88 -13.01
CA PRO A 562 -33.95 -1.48 -12.59
C PRO A 562 -33.42 -0.49 -13.63
N VAL A 563 -33.96 0.73 -13.61
CA VAL A 563 -33.39 1.87 -14.32
C VAL A 563 -32.23 2.42 -13.48
N PHE A 564 -30.99 2.23 -13.94
CA PHE A 564 -29.81 2.66 -13.18
C PHE A 564 -29.49 4.14 -13.38
N ALA A 565 -29.87 4.71 -14.52
CA ALA A 565 -29.76 6.13 -14.82
C ALA A 565 -30.89 6.60 -15.75
N ASP A 566 -31.15 7.91 -15.82
CA ASP A 566 -32.25 8.50 -16.61
C ASP A 566 -33.65 8.01 -16.21
N HIS A 567 -33.92 7.89 -14.91
CA HIS A 567 -35.26 7.59 -14.45
C HIS A 567 -36.26 8.64 -14.98
N PRO A 568 -37.36 8.22 -15.64
CA PRO A 568 -38.36 9.15 -16.15
C PRO A 568 -38.99 9.92 -14.97
N GLY A 569 -38.84 11.24 -14.97
CA GLY A 569 -39.49 12.15 -14.02
C GLY A 569 -38.79 12.40 -12.67
N ASP A 570 -37.74 11.66 -12.27
CA ASP A 570 -36.97 11.97 -11.05
C ASP A 570 -35.52 11.45 -11.07
N SER A 571 -34.57 12.36 -11.31
CA SER A 571 -33.14 12.03 -11.37
C SER A 571 -32.55 11.57 -10.02
N ARG A 572 -33.23 11.79 -8.89
CA ARG A 572 -32.78 11.32 -7.56
C ARG A 572 -32.95 9.82 -7.36
N LYS A 573 -33.72 9.16 -8.24
CA LYS A 573 -33.89 7.71 -8.24
C LYS A 573 -32.81 6.96 -9.01
N ASN A 574 -31.89 7.66 -9.66
CA ASN A 574 -30.77 7.04 -10.36
C ASN A 574 -29.85 6.33 -9.34
N LEU A 575 -29.53 5.08 -9.64
CA LEU A 575 -28.73 4.22 -8.77
C LEU A 575 -27.23 4.33 -9.04
N LEU A 576 -26.87 4.71 -10.27
CA LEU A 576 -25.49 4.83 -10.74
C LEU A 576 -25.29 6.13 -11.51
N ASP A 577 -24.08 6.68 -11.43
CA ASP A 577 -23.67 7.75 -12.34
C ASP A 577 -23.17 7.18 -13.68
N GLN A 578 -22.96 8.07 -14.66
CA GLN A 578 -22.48 7.67 -15.98
C GLN A 578 -21.13 6.94 -15.93
N LYS A 579 -20.24 7.33 -15.02
CA LYS A 579 -18.90 6.79 -14.92
C LYS A 579 -18.92 5.36 -14.38
N SER A 580 -19.73 5.08 -13.36
CA SER A 580 -19.93 3.73 -12.84
C SER A 580 -20.49 2.80 -13.91
N ILE A 581 -21.45 3.26 -14.73
CA ILE A 581 -22.02 2.48 -15.83
C ILE A 581 -20.94 2.17 -16.88
N GLU A 582 -20.11 3.15 -17.23
CA GLU A 582 -18.98 2.96 -18.13
C GLU A 582 -17.96 1.94 -17.59
N LEU A 583 -17.61 2.00 -16.30
CA LEU A 583 -16.69 1.06 -15.67
C LEU A 583 -17.22 -0.38 -15.66
N ILE A 584 -18.51 -0.58 -15.36
CA ILE A 584 -19.16 -1.89 -15.45
C ILE A 584 -19.12 -2.39 -16.90
N THR A 585 -19.47 -1.51 -17.86
CA THR A 585 -19.51 -1.85 -19.29
C THR A 585 -18.13 -2.27 -19.80
N ASP A 586 -17.12 -1.46 -19.54
CA ASP A 586 -15.75 -1.68 -19.97
C ASP A 586 -15.17 -2.95 -19.33
N TRP A 587 -15.52 -3.23 -18.06
CA TRP A 587 -15.16 -4.49 -17.40
C TRP A 587 -15.83 -5.71 -18.03
N LEU A 588 -17.15 -5.68 -18.27
CA LEU A 588 -17.90 -6.77 -18.92
C LEU A 588 -17.35 -7.09 -20.32
N ARG A 589 -16.86 -6.06 -21.02
CA ARG A 589 -16.26 -6.19 -22.36
C ARG A 589 -14.81 -6.68 -22.34
N GLY A 590 -14.17 -6.77 -21.18
CA GLY A 590 -12.74 -7.08 -21.09
C GLY A 590 -11.84 -5.92 -21.57
N GLU A 591 -12.32 -4.68 -21.52
CA GLU A 591 -11.69 -3.51 -22.10
C GLU A 591 -11.17 -2.55 -21.03
N TRP A 592 -9.88 -2.68 -20.70
CA TRP A 592 -9.18 -1.73 -19.84
C TRP A 592 -7.77 -1.51 -20.36
N TYR A 593 -7.07 -0.55 -19.77
CA TYR A 593 -5.67 -0.33 -20.10
C TYR A 593 -4.83 -1.52 -19.63
N GLU A 594 -4.10 -2.12 -20.56
CA GLU A 594 -2.95 -2.97 -20.29
C GLU A 594 -1.76 -2.38 -21.05
N PRO A 595 -0.56 -2.32 -20.45
CA PRO A 595 0.63 -1.91 -21.17
C PRO A 595 0.86 -2.88 -22.33
N GLU A 596 1.26 -2.38 -23.50
CA GLU A 596 1.73 -3.25 -24.58
C GLU A 596 2.92 -4.05 -24.06
N ASN A 597 2.87 -5.38 -24.13
CA ASN A 597 4.00 -6.23 -23.73
C ASN A 597 5.26 -5.77 -24.49
N GLU A 598 6.28 -5.32 -23.76
CA GLU A 598 7.58 -4.95 -24.33
C GLU A 598 8.27 -6.16 -25.01
N GLU A 599 7.83 -7.40 -24.73
CA GLU A 599 8.30 -8.62 -25.42
C GLU A 599 7.97 -8.68 -26.92
N ASN A 600 7.09 -7.81 -27.45
CA ASN A 600 6.83 -7.70 -28.89
C ASN A 600 7.64 -6.58 -29.58
N LYS A 601 8.67 -6.03 -28.92
CA LYS A 601 9.54 -4.96 -29.47
C LYS A 601 11.02 -5.34 -29.60
N GLU A 602 11.39 -6.61 -29.47
CA GLU A 602 12.73 -7.10 -29.87
C GLU A 602 12.75 -7.75 -31.25
#